data_AF-A0A0C9ZEN6-F1
#
_entry.id   AF-A0A0C9ZEN6-F1
#
_cell.length_a   1.000
_cell.length_b   1.000
_cell.length_c   1.000
_cell.angle_alpha   90.00
_cell.angle_beta   90.00
_cell.angle_gamma   90.00
#
_symmetry.space_group_name_H-M   'P 1'
#
loop_
_entity.id
_entity.type
_entity.pdbx_description
1 polymer ?
#
loop_
_entity_poly.entity_id
_entity_poly.type
_entity_poly.pdbx_seq_one_letter_code
_entity_poly.pdbx_strand_id
1 'polypeptide(L)'
;GSVAKSSKPVVPRVSWEKVHASRTDRLIEWCWTHEGERKKLFSDSTQDAREEGRSKQQLRHGKNQIYIEMAKAIFLHDETDEFCSLAATNPGVFTSSIHSRLDVLKMKYWKQNALLGQTGAGHTYEDLLSNEKTKNILATITKDFPWWADLHGWWRTNPTYNNTFSAADVRQDFAVHAVKLFK
;
A
#
# COMPACT_ATOMS: atom_id res chain seq x y z
N GLY A 1 -15.59 -11.13 47.19
CA GLY A 1 -15.80 -10.42 45.91
C GLY A 1 -14.92 -11.06 44.86
N SER A 2 -15.52 -11.67 43.83
CA SER A 2 -14.76 -12.29 42.74
C SER A 2 -14.25 -11.22 41.80
N VAL A 3 -12.92 -11.16 41.63
CA VAL A 3 -12.26 -10.35 40.60
C VAL A 3 -12.55 -10.99 39.25
N ALA A 4 -13.33 -10.29 38.41
CA ALA A 4 -13.57 -10.69 37.03
C ALA A 4 -12.22 -10.71 36.28
N LYS A 5 -11.85 -11.87 35.74
CA LYS A 5 -10.72 -11.98 34.82
C LYS A 5 -11.07 -11.18 33.57
N SER A 6 -10.35 -10.09 33.32
CA SER A 6 -10.39 -9.38 32.04
C SER A 6 -10.04 -10.36 30.93
N SER A 7 -11.02 -10.74 30.12
CA SER A 7 -10.79 -11.48 28.89
C SER A 7 -9.98 -10.59 27.95
N LYS A 8 -8.90 -11.14 27.38
CA LYS A 8 -8.16 -10.44 26.31
C LYS A 8 -9.18 -10.05 25.23
N PRO A 9 -9.14 -8.81 24.71
CA PRO A 9 -10.05 -8.38 23.67
C PRO A 9 -9.93 -9.35 22.49
N VAL A 10 -11.04 -9.97 22.12
CA VAL A 10 -11.10 -10.83 20.94
C VAL A 10 -10.91 -9.91 19.75
N VAL A 11 -9.79 -10.06 19.03
CA VAL A 11 -9.52 -9.29 17.84
C VAL A 11 -10.54 -9.71 16.78
N PRO A 12 -11.41 -8.80 16.29
CA PRO A 12 -12.43 -9.18 15.34
C PRO A 12 -11.79 -9.61 14.01
N ARG A 13 -12.31 -10.68 13.42
CA ARG A 13 -11.88 -11.12 12.09
C ARG A 13 -12.47 -10.18 11.05
N VAL A 14 -11.64 -9.34 10.44
CA VAL A 14 -12.06 -8.43 9.37
C VAL A 14 -12.07 -9.15 8.02
N SER A 15 -13.16 -9.00 7.27
CA SER A 15 -13.25 -9.40 5.86
C SER A 15 -12.99 -8.20 4.94
N TRP A 16 -12.26 -8.36 3.85
CA TRP A 16 -11.86 -7.25 2.97
C TRP A 16 -12.36 -7.38 1.52
N GLU A 17 -13.06 -8.47 1.23
CA GLU A 17 -13.43 -8.87 -0.14
C GLU A 17 -14.96 -8.87 -0.30
N LYS A 18 -15.41 -8.97 -1.56
CA LYS A 18 -16.83 -9.02 -1.93
C LYS A 18 -17.58 -7.78 -1.42
N VAL A 19 -18.61 -7.97 -0.59
CA VAL A 19 -19.44 -6.91 -0.03
C VAL A 19 -18.65 -5.90 0.82
N HIS A 20 -17.47 -6.28 1.32
CA HIS A 20 -16.63 -5.40 2.14
C HIS A 20 -15.45 -4.80 1.37
N ALA A 21 -15.49 -4.80 0.03
CA ALA A 21 -14.48 -4.17 -0.81
C ALA A 21 -14.31 -2.67 -0.50
N SER A 22 -15.38 -2.00 -0.04
CA SER A 22 -15.40 -0.60 0.42
C SER A 22 -14.39 -0.28 1.53
N ARG A 23 -13.97 -1.29 2.32
CA ARG A 23 -12.87 -1.13 3.30
C ARG A 23 -11.53 -0.88 2.61
N THR A 24 -11.31 -1.49 1.44
CA THR A 24 -10.11 -1.23 0.64
C THR A 24 -10.19 0.12 -0.05
N ASP A 25 -11.37 0.52 -0.54
CA ASP A 25 -11.55 1.86 -1.11
C ASP A 25 -11.19 2.95 -0.10
N ARG A 26 -11.69 2.84 1.14
CA ARG A 26 -11.32 3.76 2.24
C ARG A 26 -9.83 3.72 2.59
N LEU A 27 -9.18 2.55 2.49
CA LEU A 27 -7.73 2.43 2.68
C LEU A 27 -6.97 3.22 1.60
N ILE A 28 -7.38 3.09 0.33
CA ILE A 28 -6.78 3.79 -0.80
C ILE A 28 -7.03 5.29 -0.70
N GLU A 29 -8.25 5.70 -0.36
CA GLU A 29 -8.62 7.10 -0.13
C GLU A 29 -7.81 7.73 1.02
N TRP A 30 -7.62 7.00 2.12
CA TRP A 30 -6.78 7.46 3.23
C TRP A 30 -5.34 7.69 2.76
N CYS A 31 -4.78 6.77 1.98
CA CYS A 31 -3.44 6.92 1.41
C CYS A 31 -3.33 8.13 0.46
N TRP A 32 -4.40 8.47 -0.27
CA TRP A 32 -4.44 9.67 -1.12
C TRP A 32 -4.44 10.97 -0.32
N THR A 33 -5.27 11.02 0.72
CA THR A 33 -5.45 12.22 1.55
C THR A 33 -4.31 12.46 2.54
N HIS A 34 -3.50 11.43 2.83
CA HIS A 34 -2.39 11.48 3.80
C HIS A 34 -1.06 11.15 3.11
N GLU A 35 -0.67 11.96 2.12
CA GLU A 35 0.51 11.71 1.29
C GLU A 35 1.80 11.55 2.12
N GLY A 36 1.99 12.38 3.17
CA GLY A 36 3.18 12.33 4.02
C GLY A 36 3.29 11.02 4.79
N GLU A 37 2.17 10.57 5.35
CA GLU A 37 2.04 9.32 6.08
C GLU A 37 2.16 8.12 5.13
N ARG A 38 1.53 8.17 3.95
CA ARG A 38 1.65 7.16 2.90
C ARG A 38 3.11 6.97 2.49
N LYS A 39 3.84 8.07 2.23
CA LYS A 39 5.27 8.01 1.90
C LYS A 39 6.04 7.32 3.01
N LYS A 40 5.86 7.72 4.28
CA LYS A 40 6.49 7.06 5.44
C LYS A 40 6.10 5.58 5.54
N LEU A 41 4.83 5.26 5.30
CA LEU A 41 4.28 3.90 5.38
C LEU A 41 4.97 2.98 4.38
N PHE A 42 5.05 3.39 3.11
CA PHE A 42 5.62 2.58 2.03
C PHE A 42 7.14 2.75 1.84
N SER A 43 7.77 3.69 2.55
CA SER A 43 9.21 3.84 2.44
C SER A 43 10.00 2.67 3.06
N ASP A 44 11.17 2.38 2.48
CA ASP A 44 12.11 1.41 3.02
C ASP A 44 12.79 1.97 4.27
N SER A 45 12.28 1.52 5.42
CA SER A 45 12.79 1.87 6.75
C SER A 45 14.29 1.65 6.95
N THR A 46 14.95 0.80 6.14
CA THR A 46 16.39 0.55 6.26
C THR A 46 17.20 1.60 5.53
N GLN A 47 16.73 2.08 4.38
CA GLN A 47 17.38 3.15 3.63
C GLN A 47 17.16 4.49 4.32
N ASP A 48 15.92 4.82 4.68
CA ASP A 48 15.59 6.09 5.34
C ASP A 48 16.29 6.26 6.68
N ALA A 49 16.36 5.20 7.49
CA ALA A 49 17.03 5.26 8.79
C ALA A 49 18.53 5.55 8.64
N ARG A 50 19.16 5.08 7.55
CA ARG A 50 20.57 5.39 7.23
C ARG A 50 20.73 6.83 6.77
N GLU A 51 19.85 7.31 5.91
CA GLU A 51 19.90 8.67 5.35
C GLU A 51 19.60 9.74 6.40
N GLU A 52 18.66 9.48 7.32
CA GLU A 52 18.23 10.44 8.34
C GLU A 52 18.98 10.33 9.68
N GLY A 53 19.89 9.34 9.82
CA GLY A 53 20.60 9.09 11.09
C GLY A 53 19.70 8.67 12.25
N ARG A 54 18.50 8.16 11.97
CA ARG A 54 17.49 7.78 12.98
C ARG A 54 17.54 6.28 13.30
N SER A 55 17.13 5.91 14.50
CA SER A 55 17.03 4.49 14.87
C SER A 55 15.80 3.82 14.22
N LYS A 56 15.92 2.54 13.87
CA LYS A 56 14.79 1.74 13.33
C LYS A 56 13.58 1.70 14.28
N GLN A 57 13.79 1.80 15.59
CA GLN A 57 12.73 1.73 16.59
C GLN A 57 11.83 2.99 16.56
N GLN A 58 12.42 4.18 16.40
CA GLN A 58 11.65 5.43 16.29
C GLN A 58 10.72 5.42 15.07
N LEU A 59 11.21 4.90 13.94
CA LEU A 59 10.42 4.80 12.72
C LEU A 59 9.30 3.75 12.83
N ARG A 60 9.54 2.63 13.54
CA ARG A 60 8.49 1.64 13.85
C ARG A 60 7.37 2.24 14.69
N HIS A 61 7.69 3.03 15.71
CA HIS A 61 6.66 3.72 16.50
C HIS A 61 5.84 4.70 15.64
N GLY A 62 6.49 5.45 14.75
CA GLY A 62 5.82 6.32 13.79
C GLY A 62 4.88 5.56 12.84
N LYS A 63 5.32 4.43 12.28
CA LYS A 63 4.46 3.59 11.42
C LYS A 63 3.27 3.01 12.19
N ASN A 64 3.45 2.59 13.44
CA ASN A 64 2.33 2.07 14.24
C ASN A 64 1.22 3.12 14.44
N GLN A 65 1.59 4.37 14.68
CA GLN A 65 0.61 5.47 14.78
C GLN A 65 -0.17 5.66 13.48
N ILE A 66 0.51 5.60 12.33
CA ILE A 66 -0.12 5.64 11.00
C ILE A 66 -1.17 4.53 10.85
N TYR A 67 -0.87 3.30 11.28
CA TYR A 67 -1.84 2.20 11.23
C TYR A 67 -3.06 2.41 12.13
N ILE A 68 -2.88 3.05 13.29
CA ILE A 68 -3.98 3.36 14.21
C ILE A 68 -4.90 4.42 13.59
N GLU A 69 -4.36 5.45 12.97
CA GLU A 69 -5.13 6.50 12.30
C GLU A 69 -5.86 5.97 11.07
N MET A 70 -5.18 5.15 10.27
CA MET A 70 -5.80 4.45 9.15
C MET A 70 -6.93 3.52 9.62
N ALA A 71 -6.75 2.81 10.75
CA ALA A 71 -7.81 1.99 11.34
C ALA A 71 -9.04 2.81 11.74
N LYS A 72 -8.85 3.99 12.36
CA LYS A 72 -9.96 4.90 12.64
C LYS A 72 -10.69 5.26 11.35
N ALA A 73 -9.98 5.74 10.34
CA ALA A 73 -10.61 6.20 9.10
C ALA A 73 -11.36 5.09 8.36
N ILE A 74 -10.82 3.87 8.33
CA ILE A 74 -11.46 2.74 7.65
C ILE A 74 -12.68 2.24 8.43
N PHE A 75 -12.61 2.13 9.76
CA PHE A 75 -13.61 1.39 10.53
C PHE A 75 -14.62 2.24 11.30
N LEU A 76 -14.41 3.56 11.45
CA LEU A 76 -15.32 4.44 12.19
C LEU A 76 -16.72 4.55 11.56
N HIS A 77 -16.79 4.36 10.24
CA HIS A 77 -18.03 4.39 9.45
C HIS A 77 -18.27 3.04 8.76
N ASP A 78 -17.83 1.95 9.38
CA ASP A 78 -18.05 0.62 8.84
C ASP A 78 -19.53 0.22 8.88
N GLU A 79 -19.93 -0.73 8.03
CA GLU A 79 -21.27 -1.30 8.06
C GLU A 79 -21.51 -2.19 9.30
N THR A 80 -20.42 -2.61 9.96
CA THR A 80 -20.48 -3.42 11.17
C THR A 80 -20.42 -2.52 12.41
N ASP A 81 -21.53 -2.41 13.15
CA ASP A 81 -21.63 -1.56 14.36
C ASP A 81 -20.54 -1.84 15.40
N GLU A 82 -20.17 -3.11 15.59
CA GLU A 82 -19.08 -3.51 16.47
C GLU A 82 -17.74 -2.89 16.03
N PHE A 83 -17.49 -2.81 14.72
CA PHE A 83 -16.26 -2.23 14.20
C PHE A 83 -16.24 -0.72 14.38
N CYS A 84 -17.37 -0.04 14.18
CA CYS A 84 -17.51 1.39 14.46
C CYS A 84 -17.20 1.70 15.93
N SER A 85 -17.80 0.94 16.85
CA SER A 85 -17.58 1.10 18.30
C SER A 85 -16.13 0.86 18.71
N LEU A 86 -15.51 -0.21 18.19
CA LEU A 86 -14.11 -0.52 18.44
C LEU A 86 -13.16 0.49 17.81
N ALA A 87 -13.46 1.01 16.63
CA ALA A 87 -12.64 2.03 15.97
C ALA A 87 -12.66 3.36 16.73
N ALA A 88 -13.80 3.72 17.32
CA ALA A 88 -13.93 4.92 18.15
C ALA A 88 -13.17 4.80 19.48
N THR A 89 -13.19 3.62 20.10
CA THR A 89 -12.66 3.42 21.48
C THR A 89 -11.24 2.86 21.52
N ASN A 90 -10.92 1.90 20.64
CA ASN A 90 -9.63 1.21 20.59
C ASN A 90 -9.26 0.76 19.16
N PRO A 91 -8.96 1.69 18.24
CA PRO A 91 -8.68 1.39 16.84
C PRO A 91 -7.39 0.57 16.64
N GLY A 92 -6.52 0.53 17.64
CA GLY A 92 -5.29 -0.27 17.63
C GLY A 92 -5.53 -1.76 17.38
N VAL A 93 -6.71 -2.28 17.72
CA VAL A 93 -7.09 -3.68 17.49
C VAL A 93 -7.10 -4.08 16.01
N PHE A 94 -7.26 -3.12 15.09
CA PHE A 94 -7.33 -3.39 13.66
C PHE A 94 -5.99 -3.29 12.94
N THR A 95 -4.92 -2.82 13.59
CA THR A 95 -3.61 -2.58 12.97
C THR A 95 -3.07 -3.84 12.27
N SER A 96 -3.14 -5.01 12.92
CA SER A 96 -2.73 -6.29 12.32
C SER A 96 -3.56 -6.71 11.11
N SER A 97 -4.85 -6.38 11.11
CA SER A 97 -5.74 -6.63 9.97
C SER A 97 -5.34 -5.77 8.77
N ILE A 98 -5.02 -4.49 8.99
CA ILE A 98 -4.55 -3.58 7.94
C ILE A 98 -3.21 -4.04 7.38
N HIS A 99 -2.26 -4.43 8.23
CA HIS A 99 -0.99 -5.03 7.80
C HIS A 99 -1.23 -6.23 6.87
N SER A 100 -2.06 -7.17 7.31
CA SER A 100 -2.40 -8.36 6.52
C SER A 100 -3.06 -7.99 5.19
N ARG A 101 -3.91 -6.95 5.16
CA ARG A 101 -4.52 -6.46 3.93
C ARG A 101 -3.48 -5.87 2.98
N LEU A 102 -2.58 -5.03 3.45
CA LEU A 102 -1.50 -4.46 2.63
C LEU A 102 -0.60 -5.55 2.03
N ASP A 103 -0.30 -6.61 2.79
CA ASP A 103 0.46 -7.75 2.28
C ASP A 103 -0.31 -8.48 1.18
N VAL A 104 -1.62 -8.70 1.34
CA VAL A 104 -2.47 -9.27 0.29
C VAL A 104 -2.50 -8.39 -0.96
N LEU A 105 -2.65 -7.06 -0.80
CA LEU A 105 -2.63 -6.12 -1.92
C LEU A 105 -1.28 -6.14 -2.65
N LYS A 106 -0.18 -6.19 -1.91
CA LYS A 106 1.17 -6.34 -2.46
C LYS A 106 1.32 -7.63 -3.27
N MET A 107 0.86 -8.76 -2.75
CA MET A 107 0.92 -10.04 -3.47
C MET A 107 0.06 -10.04 -4.73
N LYS A 108 -1.14 -9.45 -4.68
CA LYS A 108 -1.99 -9.28 -5.88
C LYS A 108 -1.31 -8.37 -6.90
N TYR A 109 -0.74 -7.25 -6.47
CA TYR A 109 0.02 -6.33 -7.31
C TYR A 109 1.18 -7.03 -8.02
N TRP A 110 1.99 -7.82 -7.29
CA TRP A 110 3.07 -8.62 -7.89
C TRP A 110 2.58 -9.58 -8.96
N LYS A 111 1.46 -10.27 -8.70
CA LYS A 111 0.85 -11.18 -9.68
C LYS A 111 0.43 -10.45 -10.96
N GLN A 112 -0.17 -9.27 -10.84
CA GLN A 112 -0.58 -8.47 -12.00
C GLN A 112 0.62 -7.88 -12.75
N ASN A 113 1.64 -7.40 -12.03
CA ASN A 113 2.86 -6.91 -12.64
C ASN A 113 3.63 -7.99 -13.38
N ALA A 114 3.58 -9.25 -12.93
CA ALA A 114 4.15 -10.37 -13.67
C ALA A 114 3.50 -10.55 -15.05
N LEU A 115 2.20 -10.23 -15.21
CA LEU A 115 1.51 -10.27 -16.51
C LEU A 115 1.99 -9.17 -17.46
N LEU A 116 2.39 -8.02 -16.90
CA LEU A 116 2.97 -6.93 -17.70
C LEU A 116 4.43 -7.23 -18.12
N GLY A 117 5.10 -8.19 -17.50
CA GLY A 117 6.48 -8.57 -17.79
C GLY A 117 7.46 -7.39 -17.65
N GLN A 118 8.56 -7.42 -18.41
CA GLN A 118 9.52 -6.29 -18.46
C GLN A 118 8.88 -5.00 -19.00
N THR A 119 7.88 -5.11 -19.87
CA THR A 119 7.18 -3.96 -20.45
C THR A 119 6.37 -3.14 -19.44
N GLY A 120 6.15 -3.65 -18.22
CA GLY A 120 5.50 -2.93 -17.12
C GLY A 120 6.46 -2.30 -16.10
N ALA A 121 7.75 -2.62 -16.16
CA ALA A 121 8.71 -2.15 -15.16
C ALA A 121 9.04 -0.66 -15.40
N GLY A 122 8.95 0.16 -14.36
CA GLY A 122 9.34 1.57 -14.40
C GLY A 122 8.38 2.50 -15.15
N HIS A 123 7.56 2.00 -16.08
CA HIS A 123 6.58 2.79 -16.82
C HIS A 123 5.46 3.35 -15.94
N THR A 124 4.95 4.52 -16.31
CA THR A 124 3.76 5.10 -15.69
C THR A 124 2.50 4.41 -16.19
N TYR A 125 1.37 4.66 -15.52
CA TYR A 125 0.08 4.15 -15.99
C TYR A 125 -0.26 4.70 -17.39
N GLU A 126 0.06 5.96 -17.63
CA GLU A 126 -0.17 6.68 -18.88
C GLU A 126 0.68 6.09 -20.02
N ASP A 127 1.95 5.75 -19.76
CA ASP A 127 2.82 5.07 -20.72
C ASP A 127 2.24 3.71 -21.13
N LEU A 128 1.72 2.95 -20.16
CA LEU A 128 1.14 1.64 -20.38
C LEU A 128 -0.20 1.70 -21.13
N LEU A 129 -0.99 2.76 -20.91
CA LEU A 129 -2.23 2.99 -21.67
C LEU A 129 -1.98 3.37 -23.13
N SER A 130 -0.86 4.04 -23.40
CA SER A 130 -0.49 4.52 -24.74
C SER A 130 -0.02 3.40 -25.68
N ASN A 131 0.24 2.21 -25.15
CA ASN A 131 0.65 1.04 -25.92
C ASN A 131 -0.52 0.03 -26.01
N GLU A 132 -0.97 -0.25 -27.24
CA GLU A 132 -2.12 -1.13 -27.50
C GLU A 132 -1.95 -2.56 -26.96
N LYS A 133 -0.71 -3.06 -26.87
CA LYS A 133 -0.44 -4.39 -26.28
C LYS A 133 -0.70 -4.41 -24.77
N THR A 134 -0.28 -3.36 -24.06
CA THR A 134 -0.44 -3.26 -22.60
C THR A 134 -1.82 -2.77 -22.20
N LYS A 135 -2.50 -1.97 -23.04
CA LYS A 135 -3.86 -1.48 -22.79
C LYS A 135 -4.89 -2.60 -22.56
N ASN A 136 -4.85 -3.67 -23.36
CA ASN A 136 -5.74 -4.83 -23.16
C ASN A 136 -5.44 -5.59 -21.85
N ILE A 137 -4.16 -5.67 -21.48
CA ILE A 137 -3.73 -6.28 -20.22
C ILE A 137 -4.20 -5.41 -19.05
N LEU A 138 -4.05 -4.08 -19.14
CA LEU A 138 -4.54 -3.14 -18.13
C LEU A 138 -6.04 -3.23 -17.94
N ALA A 139 -6.83 -3.32 -19.02
CA ALA A 139 -8.28 -3.48 -18.90
C ALA A 139 -8.65 -4.76 -18.11
N THR A 140 -7.91 -5.84 -18.30
CA THR A 140 -8.09 -7.09 -17.52
C THR A 140 -7.66 -6.89 -16.06
N ILE A 141 -6.50 -6.28 -15.83
CA ILE A 141 -5.98 -6.00 -14.49
C ILE A 141 -6.94 -5.11 -13.69
N THR A 142 -7.42 -4.01 -14.27
CA THR A 142 -8.33 -3.08 -13.59
C THR A 142 -9.67 -3.74 -13.28
N LYS A 143 -10.15 -4.65 -14.12
CA LYS A 143 -11.37 -5.41 -13.84
C LYS A 143 -11.21 -6.37 -12.65
N ASP A 144 -10.09 -7.09 -12.58
CA ASP A 144 -9.85 -8.11 -11.56
C ASP A 144 -9.27 -7.53 -10.26
N PHE A 145 -8.60 -6.38 -10.35
CA PHE A 145 -7.93 -5.69 -9.26
C PHE A 145 -8.07 -4.17 -9.43
N PRO A 146 -9.23 -3.60 -9.06
CA PRO A 146 -9.56 -2.19 -9.30
C PRO A 146 -8.55 -1.18 -8.72
N TRP A 147 -7.93 -1.52 -7.59
CA TRP A 147 -6.96 -0.68 -6.89
C TRP A 147 -5.55 -0.70 -7.52
N TRP A 148 -5.35 -1.43 -8.62
CA TRP A 148 -4.02 -1.61 -9.20
C TRP A 148 -3.39 -0.27 -9.61
N ALA A 149 -4.15 0.64 -10.22
CA ALA A 149 -3.61 1.90 -10.75
C ALA A 149 -3.06 2.81 -9.63
N ASP A 150 -3.82 2.98 -8.53
CA ASP A 150 -3.37 3.74 -7.37
C ASP A 150 -2.11 3.13 -6.75
N LEU A 151 -2.13 1.82 -6.54
CA LEU A 151 -1.01 1.08 -5.97
C LEU A 151 0.23 1.16 -6.87
N HIS A 152 0.06 1.04 -8.19
CA HIS A 152 1.13 1.18 -9.15
C HIS A 152 1.76 2.57 -9.09
N GLY A 153 0.93 3.63 -9.01
CA GLY A 153 1.40 5.00 -8.83
C GLY A 153 2.31 5.18 -7.61
N TRP A 154 2.07 4.44 -6.53
CA TRP A 154 2.88 4.52 -5.31
C TRP A 154 4.05 3.55 -5.26
N TRP A 155 3.92 2.37 -5.88
CA TRP A 155 4.84 1.25 -5.69
C TRP A 155 5.78 1.00 -6.87
N ARG A 156 5.51 1.53 -8.07
CA ARG A 156 6.24 1.18 -9.30
C ARG A 156 7.76 1.34 -9.23
N THR A 157 8.28 2.30 -8.47
CA THR A 157 9.72 2.57 -8.33
C THR A 157 10.32 2.06 -7.02
N ASN A 158 9.54 1.38 -6.18
CA ASN A 158 10.02 0.88 -4.90
C ASN A 158 10.32 -0.62 -5.02
N PRO A 159 11.59 -1.07 -4.93
CA PRO A 159 11.95 -2.48 -5.09
C PRO A 159 11.34 -3.38 -4.00
N THR A 160 10.96 -2.83 -2.85
CA THR A 160 10.23 -3.58 -1.81
C THR A 160 8.84 -4.00 -2.30
N TYR A 161 8.21 -3.21 -3.16
CA TYR A 161 6.84 -3.40 -3.63
C TYR A 161 6.72 -3.74 -5.11
N ASN A 162 7.73 -3.46 -5.93
CA ASN A 162 7.79 -3.87 -7.32
C ASN A 162 9.03 -4.73 -7.57
N ASN A 163 8.85 -6.05 -7.59
CA ASN A 163 9.95 -7.01 -7.74
C ASN A 163 10.56 -7.05 -9.15
N THR A 164 9.90 -6.45 -10.15
CA THR A 164 10.42 -6.33 -11.52
C THR A 164 11.22 -5.06 -11.72
N PHE A 165 11.22 -4.13 -10.76
CA PHE A 165 11.96 -2.87 -10.84
C PHE A 165 13.41 -3.07 -10.42
N SER A 166 14.35 -2.69 -11.29
CA SER A 166 15.77 -2.65 -10.98
C SER A 166 16.27 -1.22 -10.88
N ALA A 167 17.12 -0.91 -9.89
CA ALA A 167 17.79 0.39 -9.82
C ALA A 167 18.74 0.66 -11.02
N ALA A 168 19.06 -0.38 -11.80
CA ALA A 168 19.77 -0.25 -13.08
C ALA A 168 18.93 0.48 -14.14
N ASP A 169 17.61 0.32 -14.11
CA ASP A 169 16.68 0.91 -15.09
C ASP A 169 16.66 2.44 -14.95
N VAL A 170 16.74 2.95 -13.71
CA VAL A 170 16.85 4.38 -13.39
C VAL A 170 18.16 4.97 -13.93
N ARG A 171 19.28 4.25 -13.81
CA ARG A 171 20.60 4.72 -14.32
C ARG A 171 20.64 4.75 -15.84
N GLN A 172 19.94 3.84 -16.53
CA GLN A 172 19.81 3.88 -17.98
C GLN A 172 19.02 5.10 -18.45
N ASP A 173 17.90 5.43 -17.80
CA ASP A 173 17.11 6.62 -18.16
C ASP A 173 17.91 7.92 -17.98
N PHE A 174 18.66 8.05 -16.88
CA PHE A 174 19.57 9.17 -16.69
C PHE A 174 20.69 9.21 -17.74
N ALA A 175 21.25 8.07 -18.14
CA ALA A 175 22.25 8.01 -19.19
C ALA A 175 21.67 8.38 -20.57
N VAL A 176 20.46 7.94 -20.89
CA VAL A 176 19.76 8.28 -22.14
C VAL A 176 19.42 9.77 -22.20
N HIS A 177 18.96 10.36 -21.09
CA HIS A 177 18.73 11.79 -21.00
C HIS A 177 20.03 12.62 -21.02
N ALA A 178 21.10 12.13 -20.38
CA ALA A 178 22.41 12.78 -20.44
C ALA A 178 23.00 12.77 -21.86
N VAL A 179 22.85 11.69 -22.62
CA VAL A 179 23.29 11.59 -24.03
C VAL A 179 22.52 12.55 -24.94
N LYS A 180 21.28 12.91 -24.60
CA LYS A 180 20.50 13.94 -25.33
C LYS A 180 20.93 15.38 -25.02
N LEU A 181 21.63 15.63 -23.91
CA LEU A 181 22.11 16.97 -23.54
C LEU A 181 23.44 17.35 -24.21
N PHE A 182 24.11 16.40 -24.89
CA PHE A 182 25.40 16.61 -25.55
C PHE A 182 25.32 16.53 -27.09
N LYS A 183 24.23 17.01 -27.69
CA LYS A 183 24.13 17.17 -29.15
C LYS A 183 23.90 18.62 -29.53
#